data_AF-A0A6G9QHB4-F1
#
_entry.id   AF-A0A6G9QHB4-F1
#
_cell.length_a   1.000
_cell.length_b   1.000
_cell.length_c   1.000
_cell.angle_alpha   90.00
_cell.angle_beta   90.00
_cell.angle_gamma   90.00
#
_symmetry.space_group_name_H-M   'P 1'
#
loop_
_entity.id
_entity.type
_entity.pdbx_description
1 polymer ?
#
loop_
_entity_poly.entity_id
_entity_poly.type
_entity_poly.pdbx_seq_one_letter_code
_entity_poly.pdbx_strand_id
1 'polypeptide(L)'
;MKKIALALVLSSSFFTTAGFASTLTLEDYSLVFQGDNKQQQRQAMESLILSGFDDPSIFDNIEAKLTASLPLATTKNSIDYSSWLAKSLGYSGNEKYQPTLQGVVNGNYHKKLRKYAQEGLTNISQFALWNPILNNKNHFDESQPRQLNVLANAIASGDLELKRIAAKKITNERIYNEYILQKLAEQLTSLDQLQHTKLSIDTYAWLAKALASSGDEKFKSILVTLSESAPEEKLQRYAKKYLKSYY
;
A
#
# COMPACT_ATOMS: atom_id res chain seq x y z
N MET A 1 15.51 -61.81 27.59
CA MET A 1 16.02 -61.01 26.46
C MET A 1 14.92 -60.08 25.98
N LYS A 2 15.25 -58.80 25.79
CA LYS A 2 14.33 -57.65 25.72
C LYS A 2 13.62 -57.52 24.37
N LYS A 3 12.37 -57.05 24.42
CA LYS A 3 11.49 -56.65 23.31
C LYS A 3 12.02 -55.39 22.63
N ILE A 4 11.88 -55.26 21.31
CA ILE A 4 11.94 -53.97 20.61
C ILE A 4 10.71 -53.88 19.71
N ALA A 5 9.82 -52.95 20.07
CA ALA A 5 8.64 -52.58 19.29
C ALA A 5 9.02 -51.47 18.31
N LEU A 6 8.57 -51.60 17.07
CA LEU A 6 8.75 -50.65 15.99
C LEU A 6 7.72 -49.51 16.17
N ALA A 7 8.16 -48.32 16.56
CA ALA A 7 7.33 -47.13 16.63
C ALA A 7 7.46 -46.34 15.32
N LEU A 8 6.38 -46.34 14.53
CA LEU A 8 6.24 -45.52 13.32
C LEU A 8 5.83 -44.10 13.75
N VAL A 9 6.77 -43.14 13.71
CA VAL A 9 6.44 -41.73 13.94
C VAL A 9 5.93 -41.15 12.62
N LEU A 10 4.61 -41.04 12.46
CA LEU A 10 4.02 -40.14 11.49
C LEU A 10 4.27 -38.71 11.95
N SER A 11 5.25 -38.04 11.35
CA SER A 11 5.41 -36.59 11.47
C SER A 11 4.31 -35.91 10.63
N SER A 12 3.17 -35.64 11.26
CA SER A 12 2.13 -34.77 10.70
C SER A 12 2.63 -33.33 10.74
N SER A 13 3.26 -32.88 9.64
CA SER A 13 3.52 -31.46 9.43
C SER A 13 2.20 -30.74 9.23
N PHE A 14 1.72 -30.09 10.29
CA PHE A 14 0.63 -29.13 10.21
C PHE A 14 1.08 -27.96 9.32
N PHE A 15 0.63 -27.94 8.06
CA PHE A 15 0.60 -26.72 7.29
C PHE A 15 -0.50 -25.84 7.88
N THR A 16 -0.13 -24.98 8.82
CA THR A 16 -0.97 -23.86 9.22
C THR A 16 -1.06 -22.88 8.04
N THR A 17 -2.09 -23.03 7.22
CA THR A 17 -2.48 -22.01 6.24
C THR A 17 -3.18 -20.87 6.97
N ALA A 18 -2.39 -19.93 7.48
CA ALA A 18 -2.85 -18.60 7.84
C ALA A 18 -1.72 -17.59 7.52
N GLY A 19 -1.34 -17.54 6.24
CA GLY A 19 -0.40 -16.55 5.75
C GLY A 19 -1.07 -15.18 5.70
N PHE A 20 -0.91 -14.37 6.75
CA PHE A 20 -0.73 -12.95 6.50
C PHE A 20 0.41 -12.82 5.49
N ALA A 21 0.20 -12.13 4.37
CA ALA A 21 1.27 -11.87 3.41
C ALA A 21 2.46 -11.31 4.20
N SER A 22 3.57 -12.04 4.22
CA SER A 22 4.75 -11.69 5.00
C SER A 22 5.19 -10.28 4.63
N THR A 23 5.50 -9.55 5.67
CA THR A 23 5.49 -8.11 5.72
C THR A 23 6.93 -7.66 5.48
N LEU A 24 7.24 -7.10 4.30
CA LEU A 24 8.63 -6.86 3.89
C LEU A 24 9.31 -5.83 4.79
N THR A 25 10.38 -6.27 5.45
CA THR A 25 11.39 -5.43 6.11
C THR A 25 12.34 -4.80 5.09
N LEU A 26 13.18 -3.86 5.54
CA LEU A 26 14.25 -3.29 4.71
C LEU A 26 15.16 -4.40 4.13
N GLU A 27 15.51 -5.40 4.94
CA GLU A 27 16.31 -6.55 4.52
C GLU A 27 15.58 -7.37 3.45
N ASP A 28 14.28 -7.61 3.64
CA ASP A 28 13.50 -8.36 2.65
C ASP A 28 13.44 -7.64 1.30
N TYR A 29 13.31 -6.31 1.28
CA TYR A 29 13.40 -5.54 0.03
C TYR A 29 14.77 -5.70 -0.64
N SER A 30 15.85 -5.62 0.13
CA SER A 30 17.21 -5.85 -0.37
C SER A 30 17.32 -7.24 -1.01
N LEU A 31 16.88 -8.30 -0.33
CA LEU A 31 16.90 -9.67 -0.84
C LEU A 31 16.07 -9.83 -2.14
N VAL A 32 14.87 -9.24 -2.19
CA VAL A 32 14.00 -9.27 -3.39
C VAL A 32 14.69 -8.62 -4.59
N PHE A 33 15.34 -7.47 -4.37
CA PHE A 33 16.07 -6.77 -5.43
C PHE A 33 17.50 -7.27 -5.64
N GLN A 34 18.00 -8.24 -4.87
CA GLN A 34 19.21 -8.99 -5.23
C GLN A 34 18.90 -10.16 -6.16
N GLY A 35 17.72 -10.78 -6.01
CA GLY A 35 17.29 -11.88 -6.89
C GLY A 35 16.88 -11.45 -8.31
N ASP A 36 16.41 -12.43 -9.09
CA ASP A 36 15.93 -12.25 -10.48
C ASP A 36 14.43 -12.51 -10.67
N ASN A 37 13.70 -12.78 -9.59
CA ASN A 37 12.26 -13.03 -9.65
C ASN A 37 11.49 -11.72 -9.91
N LYS A 38 11.24 -11.42 -11.19
CA LYS A 38 10.53 -10.22 -11.63
C LYS A 38 9.11 -10.09 -11.08
N GLN A 39 8.43 -11.21 -10.81
CA GLN A 39 7.10 -11.18 -10.20
C GLN A 39 7.18 -10.73 -8.74
N GLN A 40 8.11 -11.29 -7.97
CA GLN A 40 8.33 -10.89 -6.58
C GLN A 40 8.81 -9.44 -6.47
N GLN A 41 9.67 -8.99 -7.38
CA GLN A 41 10.11 -7.60 -7.46
C GLN A 41 8.95 -6.65 -7.79
N ARG A 42 8.04 -7.06 -8.67
CA ARG A 42 6.84 -6.28 -8.94
C ARG A 42 5.96 -6.14 -7.71
N GLN A 43 5.73 -7.23 -6.98
CA GLN A 43 4.96 -7.19 -5.74
C GLN A 43 5.62 -6.28 -4.70
N ALA A 44 6.95 -6.32 -4.57
CA ALA A 44 7.70 -5.40 -3.71
C ALA A 44 7.58 -3.93 -4.16
N MET A 45 7.69 -3.63 -5.46
CA MET A 45 7.49 -2.28 -5.98
C MET A 45 6.08 -1.75 -5.71
N GLU A 46 5.06 -2.61 -5.81
CA GLU A 46 3.67 -2.25 -5.48
C GLU A 46 3.50 -1.98 -3.97
N SER A 47 4.17 -2.74 -3.10
CA SER A 47 4.08 -2.53 -1.64
C SER A 47 4.81 -1.27 -1.16
N LEU A 48 5.76 -0.71 -1.92
CA LEU A 48 6.49 0.50 -1.54
C LEU A 48 5.58 1.72 -1.33
N ILE A 49 4.45 1.80 -2.07
CA ILE A 49 3.51 2.94 -2.06
C ILE A 49 3.02 3.29 -0.64
N LEU A 50 2.74 2.27 0.18
CA LEU A 50 2.29 2.40 1.58
C LEU A 50 3.27 1.70 2.52
N SER A 51 4.56 1.80 2.21
CA SER A 51 5.63 1.32 3.08
C SER A 51 6.26 2.42 3.91
N GLY A 52 6.21 3.66 3.43
CA GLY A 52 6.96 4.79 3.96
C GLY A 52 8.47 4.70 3.77
N PHE A 53 9.01 3.62 3.20
CA PHE A 53 10.47 3.50 3.05
C PHE A 53 11.02 4.52 2.07
N ASP A 54 12.07 5.21 2.51
CA ASP A 54 12.86 6.21 1.78
C ASP A 54 14.37 5.89 1.82
N ASP A 55 14.75 4.74 2.38
CA ASP A 55 16.14 4.31 2.52
C ASP A 55 16.80 4.15 1.14
N PRO A 56 17.88 4.89 0.84
CA PRO A 56 18.57 4.84 -0.44
C PRO A 56 18.96 3.43 -0.89
N SER A 57 19.29 2.52 0.02
CA SER A 57 19.74 1.16 -0.32
C SER A 57 18.70 0.35 -1.11
N ILE A 58 17.40 0.52 -0.84
CA ILE A 58 16.34 -0.13 -1.62
C ILE A 58 16.34 0.43 -3.05
N PHE A 59 16.34 1.75 -3.14
CA PHE A 59 16.11 2.45 -4.39
C PHE A 59 17.36 2.47 -5.29
N ASP A 60 18.56 2.36 -4.72
CA ASP A 60 19.81 2.14 -5.45
C ASP A 60 19.79 0.77 -6.16
N ASN A 61 19.27 -0.26 -5.50
CA ASN A 61 19.06 -1.56 -6.14
C ASN A 61 18.02 -1.49 -7.27
N ILE A 62 16.93 -0.73 -7.07
CA ILE A 62 15.92 -0.49 -8.13
C ILE A 62 16.53 0.26 -9.32
N GLU A 63 17.34 1.29 -9.06
CA GLU A 63 18.04 2.07 -10.08
C GLU A 63 19.03 1.21 -10.88
N ALA A 64 19.83 0.38 -10.19
CA ALA A 64 20.75 -0.54 -10.82
C ALA A 64 20.00 -1.53 -11.74
N LYS A 65 18.89 -2.10 -11.26
CA LYS A 65 18.04 -2.97 -12.08
C LYS A 65 17.39 -2.25 -13.25
N LEU A 66 16.94 -1.00 -13.05
CA LEU A 66 16.38 -0.18 -14.12
C LEU A 66 17.42 -0.05 -15.22
N THR A 67 18.61 0.45 -14.87
CA THR A 67 19.73 0.68 -15.79
C THR A 67 20.10 -0.59 -16.57
N ALA A 68 20.23 -1.73 -15.89
CA ALA A 68 20.51 -3.01 -16.52
C ALA A 68 19.36 -3.50 -17.44
N SER A 69 18.11 -3.17 -17.12
CA SER A 69 16.93 -3.61 -17.88
C SER A 69 16.65 -2.76 -19.12
N LEU A 70 17.06 -1.49 -19.16
CA LEU A 70 16.80 -0.54 -20.25
C LEU A 70 17.23 -1.06 -21.64
N PRO A 71 18.48 -1.55 -21.86
CA PRO A 71 18.88 -2.04 -23.18
C PRO A 71 18.12 -3.31 -23.62
N LEU A 72 17.47 -4.02 -22.68
CA LEU A 72 16.75 -5.27 -22.92
C LEU A 72 15.23 -5.05 -23.05
N ALA A 73 14.74 -3.82 -22.94
CA ALA A 73 13.33 -3.46 -22.92
C ALA A 73 12.70 -3.44 -24.34
N THR A 74 12.79 -4.56 -25.07
CA THR A 74 12.32 -4.71 -26.46
C THR A 74 10.99 -5.47 -26.59
N THR A 75 10.59 -6.22 -25.57
CA THR A 75 9.35 -7.02 -25.57
C THR A 75 8.31 -6.40 -24.64
N LYS A 76 7.03 -6.75 -24.80
CA LYS A 76 5.96 -6.26 -23.90
C LYS A 76 6.28 -6.48 -22.42
N ASN A 77 6.82 -7.65 -22.07
CA ASN A 77 7.12 -8.01 -20.69
C ASN A 77 8.37 -7.28 -20.16
N SER A 78 9.44 -7.16 -20.96
CA SER A 78 10.62 -6.40 -20.53
C SER A 78 10.35 -4.90 -20.44
N ILE A 79 9.53 -4.35 -21.33
CA ILE A 79 9.03 -2.97 -21.24
C ILE A 79 8.19 -2.76 -19.97
N ASP A 80 7.28 -3.68 -19.65
CA ASP A 80 6.45 -3.57 -18.42
C ASP A 80 7.31 -3.58 -17.17
N TYR A 81 8.28 -4.49 -17.10
CA TYR A 81 9.21 -4.60 -15.98
C TYR A 81 10.04 -3.33 -15.78
N SER A 82 10.70 -2.82 -16.83
CA SER A 82 11.46 -1.56 -16.75
C SER A 82 10.56 -0.37 -16.42
N SER A 83 9.30 -0.38 -16.89
CA SER A 83 8.34 0.68 -16.56
C SER A 83 8.00 0.69 -15.07
N TRP A 84 7.83 -0.49 -14.46
CA TRP A 84 7.61 -0.61 -13.03
C TRP A 84 8.80 -0.12 -12.23
N LEU A 85 10.01 -0.52 -12.61
CA LEU A 85 11.25 -0.04 -11.97
C LEU A 85 11.33 1.49 -12.02
N ALA A 86 11.15 2.09 -13.20
CA ALA A 86 11.16 3.55 -13.38
C ALA A 86 10.10 4.25 -12.52
N LYS A 87 8.86 3.73 -12.47
CA LYS A 87 7.81 4.30 -11.63
C LYS A 87 8.17 4.22 -10.14
N SER A 88 8.66 3.04 -9.72
CA SER A 88 8.94 2.74 -8.31
C SER A 88 10.12 3.51 -7.75
N LEU A 89 11.08 3.88 -8.60
CA LEU A 89 12.21 4.73 -8.20
C LEU A 89 11.73 6.10 -7.69
N GLY A 90 10.61 6.60 -8.24
CA GLY A 90 9.96 7.80 -7.76
C GLY A 90 9.33 7.69 -6.36
N TYR A 91 9.05 6.47 -5.88
CA TYR A 91 8.51 6.26 -4.52
C TYR A 91 9.52 6.55 -3.41
N SER A 92 10.80 6.72 -3.77
CA SER A 92 11.85 7.10 -2.84
C SER A 92 11.61 8.48 -2.21
N GLY A 93 10.98 9.39 -2.95
CA GLY A 93 10.97 10.81 -2.59
C GLY A 93 12.34 11.49 -2.65
N ASN A 94 13.37 10.83 -3.22
CA ASN A 94 14.74 11.33 -3.21
C ASN A 94 15.13 11.88 -4.58
N GLU A 95 15.50 13.15 -4.63
CA GLU A 95 15.85 13.85 -5.87
C GLU A 95 17.07 13.28 -6.58
N LYS A 96 17.93 12.50 -5.89
CA LYS A 96 19.11 11.89 -6.50
C LYS A 96 18.79 11.01 -7.70
N TYR A 97 17.57 10.47 -7.77
CA TYR A 97 17.12 9.60 -8.86
C TYR A 97 16.50 10.35 -10.05
N GLN A 98 16.29 11.67 -9.93
CA GLN A 98 15.75 12.49 -11.03
C GLN A 98 16.59 12.38 -12.31
N PRO A 99 17.94 12.44 -12.29
CA PRO A 99 18.75 12.35 -13.50
C PRO A 99 18.51 11.04 -14.27
N THR A 100 18.41 9.91 -13.57
CA THR A 100 18.14 8.61 -14.19
C THR A 100 16.78 8.59 -14.86
N LEU A 101 15.73 9.04 -14.17
CA LEU A 101 14.38 9.10 -14.74
C LEU A 101 14.31 10.07 -15.93
N GLN A 102 14.98 11.23 -15.85
CA GLN A 102 15.05 12.20 -16.94
C GLN A 102 15.78 11.61 -18.15
N GLY A 103 16.84 10.83 -17.94
CA GLY A 103 17.52 10.07 -18.98
C GLY A 103 16.59 9.09 -19.71
N VAL A 104 15.70 8.42 -18.97
CA VAL A 104 14.68 7.53 -19.57
C VAL A 104 13.62 8.33 -20.32
N VAL A 105 13.16 9.47 -19.80
CA VAL A 105 12.17 10.33 -20.46
C VAL A 105 12.70 10.90 -21.77
N ASN A 106 13.96 11.36 -21.79
CA ASN A 106 14.57 12.00 -22.97
C ASN A 106 15.16 10.99 -23.96
N GLY A 107 15.39 9.75 -23.53
CA GLY A 107 15.97 8.70 -24.35
C GLY A 107 15.03 8.12 -25.41
N ASN A 108 15.59 7.41 -26.38
CA ASN A 108 14.84 6.68 -27.41
C ASN A 108 14.33 5.32 -26.89
N TYR A 109 13.52 5.35 -25.83
CA TYR A 109 12.90 4.17 -25.24
C TYR A 109 11.43 4.04 -25.63
N HIS A 110 10.82 2.87 -25.43
CA HIS A 110 9.40 2.68 -25.72
C HIS A 110 8.49 3.68 -24.98
N LYS A 111 7.44 4.18 -25.64
CA LYS A 111 6.54 5.23 -25.11
C LYS A 111 5.98 4.95 -23.70
N LYS A 112 5.69 3.68 -23.40
CA LYS A 112 5.19 3.24 -22.09
C LYS A 112 6.23 3.46 -20.99
N LEU A 113 7.49 3.09 -21.25
CA LEU A 113 8.58 3.26 -20.31
C LEU A 113 8.84 4.75 -20.03
N ARG A 114 8.88 5.59 -21.07
CA ARG A 114 9.00 7.06 -20.90
C ARG A 114 7.85 7.64 -20.08
N LYS A 115 6.61 7.19 -20.34
CA LYS A 115 5.43 7.59 -19.53
C LYS A 115 5.62 7.27 -18.06
N TYR A 116 6.06 6.05 -17.72
CA TYR A 116 6.22 5.65 -16.32
C TYR A 116 7.44 6.28 -15.64
N ALA A 117 8.49 6.61 -16.39
CA ALA A 117 9.57 7.44 -15.88
C ALA A 117 9.09 8.87 -15.57
N GLN A 118 8.22 9.45 -16.41
CA GLN A 118 7.58 10.74 -16.13
C GLN A 118 6.69 10.68 -14.89
N GLU A 119 5.91 9.61 -14.71
CA GLU A 119 5.17 9.37 -13.46
C GLU A 119 6.13 9.25 -12.27
N GLY A 120 7.26 8.58 -12.42
CA GLY A 120 8.32 8.51 -11.41
C GLY A 120 8.83 9.90 -10.99
N LEU A 121 9.10 10.79 -11.95
CA LEU A 121 9.50 12.17 -11.66
C LEU A 121 8.44 12.92 -10.84
N THR A 122 7.16 12.78 -11.19
CA THR A 122 6.05 13.36 -10.39
C THR A 122 5.97 12.73 -9.00
N ASN A 123 6.20 11.42 -8.90
CA ASN A 123 6.16 10.71 -7.62
C ASN A 123 7.27 11.19 -6.67
N ILE A 124 8.44 11.62 -7.14
CA ILE A 124 9.51 12.10 -6.25
C ILE A 124 9.00 13.20 -5.34
N SER A 125 8.38 14.24 -5.89
CA SER A 125 7.85 15.34 -5.06
C SER A 125 6.71 14.88 -4.14
N GLN A 126 5.84 13.98 -4.62
CA GLN A 126 4.73 13.48 -3.82
C GLN A 126 5.19 12.61 -2.65
N PHE A 127 6.16 11.72 -2.89
CA PHE A 127 6.66 10.79 -1.88
C PHE A 127 7.64 11.44 -0.91
N ALA A 128 8.31 12.53 -1.30
CA ALA A 128 9.03 13.39 -0.37
C ALA A 128 8.10 13.94 0.73
N LEU A 129 6.80 14.15 0.42
CA LEU A 129 5.79 14.55 1.40
C LEU A 129 5.19 13.35 2.14
N TRP A 130 4.91 12.24 1.44
CA TRP A 130 4.22 11.09 2.02
C TRP A 130 5.11 10.22 2.92
N ASN A 131 6.37 9.99 2.55
CA ASN A 131 7.24 9.09 3.32
C ASN A 131 7.43 9.56 4.78
N PRO A 132 7.66 10.86 5.07
CA PRO A 132 7.69 11.35 6.45
C PRO A 132 6.39 11.15 7.23
N ILE A 133 5.22 11.31 6.59
CA ILE A 133 3.91 11.06 7.22
C ILE A 133 3.79 9.58 7.58
N LEU A 134 4.09 8.70 6.62
CA LEU A 134 4.00 7.25 6.78
C LEU A 134 4.98 6.73 7.85
N ASN A 135 6.19 7.28 7.91
CA ASN A 135 7.24 6.88 8.85
C ASN A 135 7.23 7.62 10.19
N ASN A 136 6.26 8.48 10.46
CA ASN A 136 6.22 9.20 11.73
C ASN A 136 5.97 8.24 12.91
N LYS A 137 7.07 7.84 13.56
CA LYS A 137 7.08 6.90 14.69
C LYS A 137 6.43 7.46 15.96
N ASN A 138 6.27 8.78 16.08
CA ASN A 138 5.62 9.39 17.25
C ASN A 138 4.13 9.00 17.35
N HIS A 139 3.53 8.55 16.24
CA HIS A 139 2.14 8.08 16.19
C HIS A 139 2.04 6.55 16.11
N PHE A 140 3.16 5.83 16.25
CA PHE A 140 3.14 4.37 16.21
C PHE A 140 2.66 3.83 17.55
N ASP A 141 1.78 2.86 17.49
CA ASP A 141 1.50 1.95 18.60
C ASP A 141 2.51 0.80 18.56
N GLU A 142 3.37 0.70 19.57
CA GLU A 142 4.43 -0.31 19.65
C GLU A 142 3.89 -1.75 19.70
N SER A 143 2.62 -1.94 20.09
CA SER A 143 1.96 -3.25 20.06
C SER A 143 1.55 -3.70 18.66
N GLN A 144 1.53 -2.78 17.69
CA GLN A 144 1.04 -3.02 16.34
C GLN A 144 2.19 -3.25 15.36
N PRO A 145 2.04 -4.17 14.39
CA PRO A 145 2.99 -4.32 13.29
C PRO A 145 3.18 -3.01 12.54
N ARG A 146 4.41 -2.76 12.06
CA ARG A 146 4.77 -1.53 11.34
C ARG A 146 3.81 -1.21 10.20
N GLN A 147 3.36 -2.18 9.39
CA GLN A 147 2.41 -1.88 8.30
C GLN A 147 1.08 -1.32 8.80
N LEU A 148 0.57 -1.81 9.92
CA LEU A 148 -0.67 -1.29 10.47
C LEU A 148 -0.48 0.14 10.96
N ASN A 149 0.66 0.44 11.57
CA ASN A 149 1.02 1.81 11.95
C ASN A 149 1.17 2.75 10.74
N VAL A 150 1.79 2.28 9.65
CA VAL A 150 1.90 3.06 8.41
C VAL A 150 0.52 3.34 7.81
N LEU A 151 -0.37 2.34 7.78
CA LEU A 151 -1.76 2.52 7.33
C LEU A 151 -2.54 3.47 8.25
N ALA A 152 -2.37 3.36 9.57
CA ALA A 152 -3.00 4.26 10.54
C ALA A 152 -2.55 5.72 10.32
N ASN A 153 -1.26 5.96 10.11
CA ASN A 153 -0.74 7.28 9.75
C ASN A 153 -1.33 7.79 8.43
N ALA A 154 -1.44 6.94 7.41
CA ALA A 154 -2.07 7.31 6.14
C ALA A 154 -3.54 7.70 6.30
N ILE A 155 -4.31 6.92 7.09
CA ILE A 155 -5.73 7.19 7.40
C ILE A 155 -5.90 8.51 8.15
N ALA A 156 -5.02 8.78 9.13
CA ALA A 156 -5.09 9.98 9.96
C ALA A 156 -4.52 11.23 9.27
N SER A 157 -3.80 11.07 8.15
CA SER A 157 -3.17 12.19 7.45
C SER A 157 -4.18 13.22 6.93
N GLY A 158 -3.73 14.48 6.81
CA GLY A 158 -4.49 15.53 6.11
C GLY A 158 -4.44 15.41 4.58
N ASP A 159 -3.68 14.45 4.03
CA ASP A 159 -3.57 14.22 2.60
C ASP A 159 -4.68 13.28 2.13
N LEU A 160 -5.65 13.84 1.39
CA LEU A 160 -6.84 13.11 0.94
C LEU A 160 -6.51 11.99 -0.05
N GLU A 161 -5.44 12.11 -0.84
CA GLU A 161 -5.02 11.07 -1.79
C GLU A 161 -4.38 9.90 -1.05
N LEU A 162 -3.46 10.18 -0.13
CA LEU A 162 -2.82 9.17 0.71
C LEU A 162 -3.85 8.38 1.52
N LYS A 163 -4.77 9.10 2.17
CA LYS A 163 -5.90 8.52 2.90
C LYS A 163 -6.75 7.61 2.04
N ARG A 164 -7.06 8.03 0.80
CA ARG A 164 -7.87 7.24 -0.15
C ARG A 164 -7.16 5.98 -0.61
N ILE A 165 -5.86 6.05 -0.89
CA ILE A 165 -5.05 4.89 -1.29
C ILE A 165 -5.01 3.87 -0.15
N ALA A 166 -4.81 4.31 1.10
CA ALA A 166 -4.86 3.45 2.28
C ALA A 166 -6.21 2.76 2.43
N ALA A 167 -7.32 3.51 2.35
CA ALA A 167 -8.67 2.96 2.44
C ALA A 167 -8.96 1.90 1.35
N LYS A 168 -8.51 2.15 0.11
CA LYS A 168 -8.61 1.19 -0.99
C LYS A 168 -7.79 -0.07 -0.72
N LYS A 169 -6.54 0.07 -0.23
CA LYS A 169 -5.69 -1.07 0.13
C LYS A 169 -6.36 -1.92 1.21
N ILE A 170 -6.83 -1.30 2.29
CA ILE A 170 -7.54 -1.97 3.38
C ILE A 170 -8.73 -2.78 2.87
N THR A 171 -9.55 -2.18 2.01
CA THR A 171 -10.73 -2.85 1.43
C THR A 171 -10.33 -4.02 0.53
N ASN A 172 -9.36 -3.82 -0.37
CA ASN A 172 -8.99 -4.82 -1.37
C ASN A 172 -8.25 -6.01 -0.76
N GLU A 173 -7.43 -5.76 0.27
CA GLU A 173 -6.64 -6.78 0.96
C GLU A 173 -7.31 -7.29 2.25
N ARG A 174 -8.52 -6.80 2.56
CA ARG A 174 -9.32 -7.19 3.73
C ARG A 174 -8.58 -7.03 5.06
N ILE A 175 -7.89 -5.89 5.22
CA ILE A 175 -7.11 -5.57 6.42
C ILE A 175 -8.05 -5.07 7.52
N TYR A 176 -8.81 -5.98 8.14
CA TYR A 176 -9.86 -5.66 9.12
C TYR A 176 -9.42 -5.92 10.57
N ASN A 177 -8.14 -5.68 10.86
CA ASN A 177 -7.68 -5.67 12.24
C ASN A 177 -8.36 -4.53 13.02
N GLU A 178 -8.76 -4.79 14.26
CA GLU A 178 -9.46 -3.84 15.15
C GLU A 178 -8.78 -2.47 15.21
N TYR A 179 -7.46 -2.41 15.30
CA TYR A 179 -6.70 -1.16 15.32
C TYR A 179 -6.96 -0.28 14.08
N ILE A 180 -6.97 -0.89 12.90
CA ILE A 180 -7.26 -0.18 11.63
C ILE A 180 -8.71 0.24 11.56
N LEU A 181 -9.65 -0.62 11.98
CA LEU A 181 -11.07 -0.30 11.98
C LEU A 181 -11.38 0.87 12.92
N GLN A 182 -10.73 0.93 14.09
CA GLN A 182 -10.81 2.07 15.00
C GLN A 182 -10.28 3.35 14.36
N LYS A 183 -9.15 3.30 13.66
CA LYS A 183 -8.61 4.48 12.94
C LYS A 183 -9.53 4.97 11.83
N LEU A 184 -10.20 4.05 11.12
CA LEU A 184 -11.23 4.41 10.14
C LEU A 184 -12.46 5.03 10.81
N ALA A 185 -12.92 4.45 11.91
CA ALA A 185 -14.05 4.93 12.69
C ALA A 185 -13.81 6.36 13.21
N GLU A 186 -12.64 6.64 13.79
CA GLU A 186 -12.23 7.97 14.26
C GLU A 186 -12.41 9.03 13.16
N GLN A 187 -11.93 8.76 11.94
CA GLN A 187 -12.07 9.69 10.82
C GLN A 187 -13.53 9.93 10.40
N LEU A 188 -14.37 8.90 10.52
CA LEU A 188 -15.76 8.92 10.09
C LEU A 188 -16.72 9.50 11.13
N THR A 189 -16.31 9.58 12.40
CA THR A 189 -17.10 10.17 13.47
C THR A 189 -17.04 11.70 13.47
N SER A 190 -15.87 12.33 13.31
CA SER A 190 -15.77 13.80 13.37
C SER A 190 -15.92 14.49 12.02
N LEU A 191 -15.54 13.83 10.92
CA LEU A 191 -15.56 14.39 9.56
C LEU A 191 -14.83 15.75 9.42
N ASP A 192 -13.92 16.10 10.34
CA ASP A 192 -13.31 17.46 10.40
C ASP A 192 -12.54 17.85 9.13
N GLN A 193 -12.02 16.87 8.40
CA GLN A 193 -11.27 17.08 7.15
C GLN A 193 -12.12 16.84 5.90
N LEU A 194 -13.43 16.61 6.04
CA LEU A 194 -14.35 16.50 4.92
C LEU A 194 -14.55 17.87 4.28
N GLN A 195 -14.21 17.97 3.00
CA GLN A 195 -14.39 19.16 2.17
C GLN A 195 -15.46 18.92 1.10
N HIS A 196 -16.07 20.00 0.60
CA HIS A 196 -17.02 20.00 -0.52
C HIS A 196 -16.34 19.77 -1.89
N THR A 197 -15.40 18.83 -1.97
CA THR A 197 -14.65 18.50 -3.19
C THR A 197 -14.87 17.04 -3.59
N LYS A 198 -14.81 16.77 -4.90
CA LYS A 198 -14.97 15.41 -5.43
C LYS A 198 -13.97 14.42 -4.80
N LEU A 199 -12.72 14.84 -4.62
CA LEU A 199 -11.69 14.02 -4.01
C LEU A 199 -12.03 13.71 -2.56
N SER A 200 -12.35 14.73 -1.75
CA SER A 200 -12.67 14.52 -0.34
C SER A 200 -13.86 13.58 -0.15
N ILE A 201 -14.95 13.80 -0.89
CA ILE A 201 -16.14 12.95 -0.80
C ILE A 201 -15.82 11.50 -1.19
N ASP A 202 -15.02 11.30 -2.25
CA ASP A 202 -14.60 9.97 -2.68
C ASP A 202 -13.69 9.30 -1.63
N THR A 203 -12.75 10.06 -1.03
CA THR A 203 -11.88 9.58 0.06
C THR A 203 -12.71 9.08 1.24
N TYR A 204 -13.66 9.88 1.73
CA TYR A 204 -14.51 9.50 2.85
C TYR A 204 -15.48 8.36 2.51
N ALA A 205 -15.95 8.27 1.27
CA ALA A 205 -16.71 7.11 0.81
C ALA A 205 -15.87 5.82 0.85
N TRP A 206 -14.59 5.90 0.47
CA TRP A 206 -13.68 4.75 0.58
C TRP A 206 -13.37 4.37 2.03
N LEU A 207 -13.21 5.33 2.93
CA LEU A 207 -13.08 5.06 4.37
C LEU A 207 -14.33 4.33 4.90
N ALA A 208 -15.52 4.85 4.60
CA ALA A 208 -16.78 4.24 5.00
C ALA A 208 -16.94 2.83 4.42
N LYS A 209 -16.56 2.63 3.16
CA LYS A 209 -16.55 1.30 2.54
C LYS A 209 -15.59 0.36 3.25
N ALA A 210 -14.38 0.80 3.57
CA ALA A 210 -13.37 -0.02 4.24
C ALA A 210 -13.88 -0.48 5.62
N LEU A 211 -14.48 0.43 6.40
CA LEU A 211 -15.07 0.12 7.70
C LEU A 211 -16.26 -0.84 7.56
N ALA A 212 -17.19 -0.56 6.65
CA ALA A 212 -18.36 -1.40 6.39
C ALA A 212 -17.99 -2.82 5.93
N SER A 213 -16.95 -2.93 5.09
CA SER A 213 -16.54 -4.21 4.50
C SER A 213 -15.99 -5.22 5.53
N SER A 214 -15.71 -4.78 6.76
CA SER A 214 -15.38 -5.68 7.88
C SER A 214 -16.58 -6.51 8.36
N GLY A 215 -17.81 -5.98 8.20
CA GLY A 215 -19.02 -6.58 8.76
C GLY A 215 -19.10 -6.56 10.29
N ASP A 216 -18.22 -5.83 10.98
CA ASP A 216 -18.22 -5.77 12.44
C ASP A 216 -19.33 -4.84 12.96
N GLU A 217 -20.35 -5.46 13.58
CA GLU A 217 -21.55 -4.79 14.12
C GLU A 217 -21.23 -3.64 15.09
N LYS A 218 -20.05 -3.63 15.74
CA LYS A 218 -19.61 -2.50 16.59
C LYS A 218 -19.58 -1.16 15.85
N PHE A 219 -19.26 -1.18 14.55
CA PHE A 219 -19.09 0.04 13.74
C PHE A 219 -20.32 0.40 12.91
N LYS A 220 -21.38 -0.42 12.96
CA LYS A 220 -22.59 -0.21 12.17
C LYS A 220 -23.27 1.11 12.47
N SER A 221 -23.32 1.51 13.74
CA SER A 221 -23.93 2.79 14.16
C SER A 221 -23.29 4.00 13.48
N ILE A 222 -21.96 3.99 13.30
CA ILE A 222 -21.23 5.06 12.60
C ILE A 222 -21.72 5.18 11.15
N LEU A 223 -21.91 4.05 10.46
CA LEU A 223 -22.42 4.05 9.10
C LEU A 223 -23.88 4.49 9.02
N VAL A 224 -24.71 4.15 10.01
CA VAL A 224 -26.09 4.66 10.13
C VAL A 224 -26.07 6.18 10.23
N THR A 225 -25.29 6.74 11.16
CA THR A 225 -25.13 8.19 11.30
C THR A 225 -24.67 8.85 10.01
N LEU A 226 -23.65 8.31 9.33
CA LEU A 226 -23.22 8.83 8.03
C LEU A 226 -24.33 8.80 6.98
N SER A 227 -25.15 7.75 7.00
CA SER A 227 -26.24 7.56 6.04
C SER A 227 -27.38 8.55 6.23
N GLU A 228 -27.57 9.06 7.45
CA GLU A 228 -28.68 9.93 7.83
C GLU A 228 -28.27 11.40 7.86
N SER A 229 -27.05 11.69 8.32
CA SER A 229 -26.64 13.06 8.70
C SER A 229 -25.26 13.48 8.23
N ALA A 230 -24.58 12.72 7.35
CA ALA A 230 -23.33 13.23 6.78
C ALA A 230 -23.58 14.55 6.02
N PRO A 231 -22.69 15.57 6.10
CA PRO A 231 -22.88 16.85 5.42
C PRO A 231 -23.06 16.74 3.90
N GLU A 232 -22.55 15.66 3.32
CA GLU A 232 -22.54 15.40 1.89
C GLU A 232 -23.56 14.33 1.51
N GLU A 233 -24.59 14.69 0.74
CA GLU A 233 -25.63 13.75 0.29
C GLU A 233 -25.03 12.54 -0.44
N LYS A 234 -23.95 12.75 -1.19
CA LYS A 234 -23.29 11.66 -1.91
C LYS A 234 -22.66 10.67 -0.94
N LEU A 235 -22.07 11.15 0.16
CA LEU A 235 -21.53 10.29 1.21
C LEU A 235 -22.66 9.54 1.93
N GLN A 236 -23.79 10.21 2.23
CA GLN A 236 -24.99 9.55 2.76
C GLN A 236 -25.44 8.38 1.88
N ARG A 237 -25.56 8.60 0.56
CA ARG A 237 -25.95 7.56 -0.41
C ARG A 237 -24.99 6.37 -0.41
N TYR A 238 -23.68 6.62 -0.32
CA TYR A 238 -22.69 5.55 -0.22
C TYR A 238 -22.84 4.76 1.09
N ALA A 239 -22.98 5.44 2.23
CA ALA A 239 -23.18 4.79 3.51
C ALA A 239 -24.46 3.92 3.53
N LYS A 240 -25.60 4.41 3.00
CA LYS A 240 -26.84 3.61 2.83
C LYS A 240 -26.59 2.35 2.01
N LYS A 241 -25.85 2.49 0.89
CA LYS A 241 -25.50 1.36 0.02
C LYS A 241 -24.65 0.33 0.76
N TYR A 242 -23.65 0.78 1.52
CA TYR A 242 -22.74 -0.12 2.22
C TYR A 242 -23.42 -0.83 3.38
N LEU A 243 -24.28 -0.14 4.14
CA LEU A 243 -25.14 -0.78 5.15
C LEU A 243 -25.89 -1.97 4.56
N LYS A 244 -26.61 -1.77 3.44
CA LYS A 244 -27.36 -2.83 2.75
C LYS A 244 -26.47 -3.98 2.23
N SER A 245 -25.19 -3.71 1.96
CA SER A 245 -24.30 -4.67 1.31
C SER A 245 -23.52 -5.53 2.30
N TYR A 246 -23.32 -5.06 3.53
CA TYR A 246 -22.42 -5.67 4.51
C TYR A 246 -23.10 -6.01 5.84
N TYR A 247 -24.32 -5.53 6.09
CA TYR A 247 -25.14 -5.82 7.27
C TYR A 247 -26.57 -6.17 6.87
#